data_AF-A0A3C1LRW9-F1
#
_entry.id   AF-A0A3C1LRW9-F1
#
_cell.length_a   1.000
_cell.length_b   1.000
_cell.length_c   1.000
_cell.angle_alpha   90.00
_cell.angle_beta   90.00
_cell.angle_gamma   90.00
#
_symmetry.space_group_name_H-M   'P 1'
#
loop_
_entity.id
_entity.type
_entity.pdbx_description
1 polymer ?
#
loop_
_entity_poly.entity_id
_entity_poly.type
_entity_poly.pdbx_seq_one_letter_code
_entity_poly.pdbx_strand_id
1 'polypeptide(L)'
;MKRSERSGFILNRKFSQFLLPTIFSNIAISLNEFVDGILVSQLLGAEAMALVNVASPVMFLFAFIYMFLGVGGSIVYSEFSGKQDTKQARIAYSVTILTSLFISAFIVIFGLVFLGPLSKALCTEASALGEFTDYLRFLLISGILIIPIQIIIINMAALGCPRIGTIINIIANVVNLFMDYVYIHFLNMGLKGAALATFTGYLAGAIYLLIMVLMGRIKLPLALQKVKEFKRVPSIMVRGSASATNQIGYCIKIAFCNWYAARLAGMMGVTIFSLCMQVVSIASILISGTIDAMIPIAASLYGQRDHNGLQLLMKRVLKVQFAMNILILALFEAFPNIMIKIYNVSPDYSAAAILGLRIFSVMFVFRGFTLVFMSYFQVISRKLYSVAISLFDGVVGIITFCLVFGGIVGLNGIWIAFPVNSLVLLCGILLVNRMIVARSNGRYTGNLLIEAEPDDVFIYDITIRMNEPSAFDSVQEVQTFCQEHGMNEKRAVLISLSVEEMISYIMDNSPLRKDDHADILLRIHGNEALIYFRSIGQPFEPTSVPEGTFS
;
A
#
# COMPACT_ATOMS: atom_id res chain seq x y z
N MET A 1 15.81 35.04 -23.47
CA MET A 1 16.33 34.12 -22.43
C MET A 1 15.49 32.85 -22.43
N LYS A 2 16.10 31.67 -22.57
CA LYS A 2 15.39 30.40 -22.37
C LYS A 2 15.01 30.33 -20.88
N ARG A 3 13.71 30.41 -20.55
CA ARG A 3 13.22 30.14 -19.18
C ARG A 3 13.85 28.84 -18.70
N SER A 4 14.61 28.89 -17.62
CA SER A 4 15.27 27.74 -16.99
C SER A 4 14.21 26.85 -16.34
N GLU A 5 13.59 25.96 -17.12
CA GLU A 5 12.59 25.02 -16.58
C GLU A 5 13.21 24.11 -15.52
N ARG A 6 12.48 23.88 -14.43
CA ARG A 6 12.85 22.91 -13.40
C ARG A 6 13.24 21.55 -13.99
N SER A 7 14.40 21.07 -13.59
CA SER A 7 14.88 19.74 -13.88
C SER A 7 14.26 18.69 -12.94
N GLY A 8 14.07 17.47 -13.42
CA GLY A 8 13.70 16.34 -12.55
C GLY A 8 14.82 15.82 -11.65
N PHE A 9 16.01 16.46 -11.60
CA PHE A 9 17.22 15.88 -11.01
C PHE A 9 17.09 15.55 -9.52
N ILE A 10 16.69 16.53 -8.70
CA ILE A 10 16.57 16.35 -7.24
C ILE A 10 15.50 15.32 -6.93
N LEU A 11 14.34 15.42 -7.58
CA LEU A 11 13.23 14.48 -7.42
C LEU A 11 13.62 13.06 -7.83
N ASN A 12 14.35 12.88 -8.94
CA ASN A 12 14.81 11.58 -9.39
C ASN A 12 15.80 10.95 -8.39
N ARG A 13 16.73 11.74 -7.85
CA ARG A 13 17.70 11.27 -6.85
C ARG A 13 16.99 10.91 -5.55
N LYS A 14 16.06 11.76 -5.09
CA LYS A 14 15.25 11.50 -3.89
C LYS A 14 14.39 10.25 -4.06
N PHE A 15 13.70 10.10 -5.18
CA PHE A 15 12.92 8.91 -5.48
C PHE A 15 13.79 7.65 -5.49
N SER A 16 14.97 7.70 -6.13
CA SER A 16 15.90 6.56 -6.17
C SER A 16 16.45 6.19 -4.78
N GLN A 17 16.65 7.19 -3.91
CA GLN A 17 17.03 6.98 -2.50
C GLN A 17 15.93 6.26 -1.70
N PHE A 18 14.66 6.51 -2.00
CA PHE A 18 13.51 5.86 -1.34
C PHE A 18 13.17 4.50 -1.96
N LEU A 19 13.43 4.31 -3.25
CA LEU A 19 13.05 3.13 -4.01
C LEU A 19 13.71 1.85 -3.49
N LEU A 20 15.04 1.85 -3.29
CA LEU A 20 15.72 0.64 -2.82
C LEU A 20 15.28 0.23 -1.40
N PRO A 21 15.27 1.12 -0.38
CA PRO A 21 14.80 0.75 0.95
C PRO A 21 13.36 0.23 0.98
N THR A 22 12.45 0.80 0.20
CA THR A 22 11.05 0.38 0.15
C THR A 22 10.88 -0.97 -0.55
N ILE A 23 11.64 -1.24 -1.62
CA ILE A 23 11.68 -2.58 -2.23
C ILE A 23 12.22 -3.62 -1.23
N PHE A 24 13.33 -3.36 -0.55
CA PHE A 24 13.86 -4.28 0.47
C PHE A 24 12.87 -4.50 1.62
N SER A 25 12.15 -3.46 2.04
CA SER A 25 11.10 -3.58 3.05
C SER A 25 9.96 -4.49 2.57
N ASN A 26 9.55 -4.33 1.31
CA ASN A 26 8.50 -5.17 0.70
C ASN A 26 8.97 -6.61 0.46
N ILE A 27 10.25 -6.84 0.13
CA ILE A 27 10.85 -8.18 0.10
C ILE A 27 10.73 -8.83 1.47
N ALA A 28 11.14 -8.14 2.54
CA ALA A 28 11.12 -8.71 3.90
C ALA A 28 9.70 -9.08 4.36
N ILE A 29 8.69 -8.27 4.02
CA ILE A 29 7.28 -8.55 4.33
C ILE A 29 6.78 -9.75 3.51
N SER A 30 6.96 -9.71 2.19
CA SER A 30 6.40 -10.72 1.28
C SER A 30 7.16 -12.05 1.32
N LEU A 31 8.41 -12.07 1.78
CA LEU A 31 9.19 -13.30 1.94
C LEU A 31 8.51 -14.26 2.92
N ASN A 32 7.87 -13.74 3.98
CA ASN A 32 7.12 -14.60 4.91
C ASN A 32 5.93 -15.27 4.20
N GLU A 33 5.11 -14.48 3.50
CA GLU A 33 3.94 -15.00 2.75
C GLU A 33 4.36 -16.00 1.66
N PHE A 34 5.43 -15.67 0.94
CA PHE A 34 5.97 -16.50 -0.12
C PHE A 34 6.55 -17.82 0.41
N VAL A 35 7.35 -17.76 1.49
CA VAL A 35 7.97 -18.96 2.07
C VAL A 35 6.94 -19.85 2.75
N ASP A 36 5.94 -19.29 3.44
CA ASP A 36 4.81 -20.05 3.98
C ASP A 36 4.10 -20.83 2.87
N GLY A 37 3.74 -20.15 1.78
CA GLY A 37 3.11 -20.78 0.64
C GLY A 37 3.95 -21.91 0.01
N ILE A 38 5.25 -21.68 -0.17
CA ILE A 38 6.16 -22.72 -0.67
C ILE A 38 6.23 -23.90 0.28
N LEU A 39 6.34 -23.65 1.58
CA LEU A 39 6.52 -24.69 2.58
C LEU A 39 5.29 -25.60 2.62
N VAL A 40 4.08 -25.04 2.65
CA VAL A 40 2.83 -25.83 2.58
C VAL A 40 2.80 -26.64 1.27
N SER A 41 3.13 -26.01 0.14
CA SER A 41 3.09 -26.67 -1.18
C SER A 41 4.13 -27.78 -1.34
N GLN A 42 5.33 -27.60 -0.79
CA GLN A 42 6.40 -28.61 -0.84
C GLN A 42 6.10 -29.79 0.08
N LEU A 43 5.56 -29.53 1.28
CA LEU A 43 5.29 -30.59 2.26
C LEU A 43 4.02 -31.37 1.97
N LEU A 44 2.97 -30.72 1.43
CA LEU A 44 1.64 -31.32 1.24
C LEU A 44 1.17 -31.37 -0.22
N GLY A 45 1.91 -30.76 -1.15
CA GLY A 45 1.55 -30.66 -2.56
C GLY A 45 0.75 -29.40 -2.91
N ALA A 46 0.71 -29.06 -4.21
CA ALA A 46 0.03 -27.87 -4.71
C ALA A 46 -1.49 -27.86 -4.46
N GLU A 47 -2.12 -29.03 -4.33
CA GLU A 47 -3.54 -29.15 -4.03
C GLU A 47 -3.86 -28.68 -2.60
N ALA A 48 -3.03 -29.02 -1.63
CA ALA A 48 -3.17 -28.53 -0.26
C ALA A 48 -3.05 -27.00 -0.21
N MET A 49 -2.10 -26.44 -0.98
CA MET A 49 -1.96 -24.99 -1.14
C MET A 49 -3.19 -24.36 -1.82
N ALA A 50 -3.80 -25.05 -2.78
CA ALA A 50 -5.03 -24.59 -3.40
C ALA A 50 -6.18 -24.48 -2.38
N LEU A 51 -6.28 -25.44 -1.44
CA LEU A 51 -7.26 -25.39 -0.35
C LEU A 51 -7.00 -24.21 0.61
N VAL A 52 -5.74 -23.87 0.90
CA VAL A 52 -5.40 -22.63 1.64
C VAL A 52 -5.91 -21.39 0.89
N ASN A 53 -5.71 -21.34 -0.43
CA ASN A 53 -6.21 -20.23 -1.25
C ASN A 53 -7.74 -20.17 -1.31
N VAL A 54 -8.43 -21.32 -1.30
CA VAL A 54 -9.91 -21.40 -1.20
C VAL A 54 -10.42 -20.83 0.11
N ALA A 55 -9.66 -20.97 1.20
CA ALA A 55 -10.01 -20.43 2.52
C ALA A 55 -9.63 -18.95 2.71
N SER A 56 -8.84 -18.38 1.81
CA SER A 56 -8.38 -16.98 1.89
C SER A 56 -9.51 -15.94 2.04
N PRO A 57 -10.74 -16.12 1.52
CA PRO A 57 -11.87 -15.22 1.82
C PRO A 57 -12.13 -15.03 3.32
N VAL A 58 -11.88 -16.05 4.16
CA VAL A 58 -11.99 -15.93 5.63
C VAL A 58 -10.88 -15.03 6.20
N MET A 59 -9.65 -15.13 5.69
CA MET A 59 -8.57 -14.22 6.07
C MET A 59 -8.85 -12.78 5.65
N PHE A 60 -9.37 -12.56 4.44
CA PHE A 60 -9.79 -11.22 4.01
C PHE A 60 -10.98 -10.68 4.81
N LEU A 61 -11.87 -11.56 5.31
CA LEU A 61 -12.91 -11.16 6.24
C LEU A 61 -12.33 -10.72 7.59
N PHE A 62 -11.33 -11.42 8.13
CA PHE A 62 -10.62 -10.97 9.33
C PHE A 62 -9.94 -9.62 9.08
N ALA A 63 -9.30 -9.46 7.92
CA ALA A 63 -8.66 -8.22 7.50
C ALA A 63 -9.64 -7.06 7.36
N PHE A 64 -10.80 -7.30 6.78
CA PHE A 64 -11.88 -6.34 6.70
C PHE A 64 -12.28 -5.81 8.08
N ILE A 65 -12.43 -6.70 9.07
CA ILE A 65 -12.80 -6.32 10.44
C ILE A 65 -11.69 -5.57 11.15
N TYR A 66 -10.45 -6.08 11.12
CA TYR A 66 -9.35 -5.40 11.81
C TYR A 66 -8.96 -4.08 11.14
N MET A 67 -9.17 -3.91 9.83
CA MET A 67 -8.98 -2.62 9.15
C MET A 67 -10.06 -1.62 9.57
N PHE A 68 -11.32 -2.05 9.68
CA PHE A 68 -12.43 -1.21 10.14
C PHE A 68 -12.18 -0.63 11.53
N LEU A 69 -11.84 -1.48 12.48
CA LEU A 69 -11.63 -1.10 13.88
C LEU A 69 -10.23 -0.54 14.13
N GLY A 70 -9.20 -1.13 13.54
CA GLY A 70 -7.80 -0.76 13.75
C GLY A 70 -7.49 0.63 13.24
N VAL A 71 -7.72 0.87 11.94
CA VAL A 71 -7.48 2.19 11.33
C VAL A 71 -8.44 3.23 11.90
N GLY A 72 -9.73 2.88 12.00
CA GLY A 72 -10.74 3.77 12.56
C GLY A 72 -10.44 4.17 14.01
N GLY A 73 -10.09 3.20 14.85
CA GLY A 73 -9.78 3.41 16.27
C GLY A 73 -8.50 4.20 16.46
N SER A 74 -7.49 3.94 15.63
CA SER A 74 -6.24 4.70 15.60
C SER A 74 -6.47 6.17 15.27
N ILE A 75 -7.29 6.46 14.26
CA ILE A 75 -7.65 7.85 13.90
C ILE A 75 -8.38 8.56 15.05
N VAL A 76 -9.39 7.92 15.64
CA VAL A 76 -10.16 8.54 16.74
C VAL A 76 -9.27 8.76 17.98
N TYR A 77 -8.41 7.79 18.30
CA TYR A 77 -7.43 7.92 19.37
C TYR A 77 -6.49 9.11 19.13
N SER A 78 -5.87 9.19 17.94
CA SER A 78 -4.96 10.27 17.57
C SER A 78 -5.64 11.64 17.56
N GLU A 79 -6.91 11.72 17.16
CA GLU A 79 -7.68 12.98 17.18
C GLU A 79 -7.85 13.51 18.62
N PHE A 80 -8.28 12.66 19.56
CA PHE A 80 -8.40 13.08 20.97
C PHE A 80 -7.04 13.32 21.62
N SER A 81 -6.03 12.52 21.29
CA SER A 81 -4.67 12.71 21.77
C SER A 81 -4.08 14.05 21.29
N GLY A 82 -4.31 14.42 20.03
CA GLY A 82 -3.88 15.70 19.47
C GLY A 82 -4.59 16.90 20.12
N LYS A 83 -5.84 16.72 20.56
CA LYS A 83 -6.60 17.69 21.36
C LYS A 83 -6.22 17.70 22.85
N GLN A 84 -5.20 16.92 23.25
CA GLN A 84 -4.77 16.71 24.64
C GLN A 84 -5.88 16.13 25.56
N ASP A 85 -6.95 15.57 25.00
CA ASP A 85 -8.03 14.92 25.76
C ASP A 85 -7.70 13.45 26.00
N THR A 86 -6.80 13.22 26.95
CA THR A 86 -6.28 11.89 27.31
C THR A 86 -7.38 10.93 27.78
N LYS A 87 -8.43 11.45 28.42
CA LYS A 87 -9.56 10.64 28.91
C LYS A 87 -10.36 10.08 27.74
N GLN A 88 -10.71 10.93 26.78
CA GLN A 88 -11.46 10.50 25.61
C GLN A 88 -10.64 9.61 24.68
N ALA A 89 -9.35 9.87 24.55
CA ALA A 89 -8.42 8.99 23.82
C ALA A 89 -8.40 7.58 24.41
N ARG A 90 -8.23 7.45 25.74
CA ARG A 90 -8.26 6.15 26.44
C ARG A 90 -9.60 5.41 26.26
N ILE A 91 -10.72 6.14 26.34
CA ILE A 91 -12.05 5.59 26.09
C ILE A 91 -12.16 5.04 24.66
N ALA A 92 -11.75 5.81 23.65
CA ALA A 92 -11.79 5.38 22.26
C ALA A 92 -10.94 4.12 22.02
N TYR A 93 -9.74 4.07 22.59
CA TYR A 93 -8.87 2.89 22.50
C TYR A 93 -9.52 1.66 23.14
N SER A 94 -10.01 1.78 24.37
CA SER A 94 -10.69 0.67 25.06
C SER A 94 -11.94 0.18 24.34
N VAL A 95 -12.79 1.08 23.85
CA VAL A 95 -13.98 0.68 23.06
C VAL A 95 -13.56 -0.07 21.80
N THR A 96 -12.49 0.36 21.13
CA THR A 96 -11.95 -0.32 19.93
C THR A 96 -11.52 -1.75 20.28
N ILE A 97 -10.70 -1.93 21.32
CA ILE A 97 -10.21 -3.25 21.73
C ILE A 97 -11.35 -4.16 22.22
N LEU A 98 -12.23 -3.68 23.09
CA LEU A 98 -13.35 -4.48 23.60
C LEU A 98 -14.32 -4.87 22.48
N THR A 99 -14.62 -3.96 21.55
CA THR A 99 -15.43 -4.27 20.37
C THR A 99 -14.76 -5.33 19.51
N SER A 100 -13.44 -5.25 19.35
CA SER A 100 -12.70 -6.26 18.57
C SER A 100 -12.76 -7.66 19.16
N LEU A 101 -12.66 -7.78 20.50
CA LEU A 101 -12.76 -9.06 21.20
C LEU A 101 -14.17 -9.65 21.09
N PHE A 102 -15.20 -8.80 21.18
CA PHE A 102 -16.58 -9.23 21.01
C PHE A 102 -16.84 -9.70 19.57
N ILE A 103 -16.42 -8.93 18.57
CA ILE A 103 -16.61 -9.27 17.16
C ILE A 103 -15.79 -10.50 16.78
N SER A 104 -14.55 -10.64 17.26
CA SER A 104 -13.74 -11.84 16.98
C SER A 104 -14.38 -13.08 17.58
N ALA A 105 -14.82 -13.04 18.85
CA ALA A 105 -15.54 -14.14 19.47
C ALA A 105 -16.84 -14.47 18.73
N PHE A 106 -17.61 -13.46 18.31
CA PHE A 106 -18.82 -13.64 17.53
C PHE A 106 -18.53 -14.34 16.19
N ILE A 107 -17.52 -13.89 15.45
CA ILE A 107 -17.13 -14.47 14.16
C ILE A 107 -16.65 -15.92 14.32
N VAL A 108 -15.85 -16.21 15.35
CA VAL A 108 -15.39 -17.58 15.62
C VAL A 108 -16.57 -18.48 15.96
N ILE A 109 -17.42 -18.10 16.90
CA ILE A 109 -18.59 -18.90 17.32
C ILE A 109 -19.53 -19.12 16.14
N PHE A 110 -19.90 -18.05 15.44
CA PHE A 110 -20.79 -18.13 14.29
C PHE A 110 -20.17 -18.96 13.17
N GLY A 111 -18.89 -18.75 12.85
CA GLY A 111 -18.17 -19.52 11.84
C GLY A 111 -18.11 -21.01 12.17
N LEU A 112 -17.94 -21.38 13.44
CA LEU A 112 -17.92 -22.77 13.88
C LEU A 112 -19.32 -23.41 13.84
N VAL A 113 -20.36 -22.68 14.24
CA VAL A 113 -21.76 -23.15 14.13
C VAL A 113 -22.14 -23.41 12.67
N PHE A 114 -21.70 -22.54 11.76
CA PHE A 114 -21.95 -22.65 10.32
C PHE A 114 -20.79 -23.29 9.55
N LEU A 115 -19.89 -24.02 10.22
CA LEU A 115 -18.68 -24.56 9.62
C LEU A 115 -18.98 -25.45 8.40
N GLY A 116 -19.96 -26.36 8.52
CA GLY A 116 -20.35 -27.26 7.43
C GLY A 116 -20.88 -26.51 6.19
N PRO A 117 -21.92 -25.67 6.34
CA PRO A 117 -22.42 -24.83 5.25
C PRO A 117 -21.34 -23.92 4.64
N LEU A 118 -20.52 -23.27 5.48
CA LEU A 118 -19.43 -22.41 5.03
C LEU A 118 -18.38 -23.21 4.24
N SER A 119 -18.03 -24.42 4.70
CA SER A 119 -17.07 -25.28 4.02
C SER A 119 -17.56 -25.69 2.64
N LYS A 120 -18.85 -26.05 2.52
CA LYS A 120 -19.50 -26.37 1.24
C LYS A 120 -19.67 -25.17 0.31
N ALA A 121 -19.82 -23.97 0.88
CA ALA A 121 -19.93 -22.74 0.09
C ALA A 121 -18.59 -22.33 -0.54
N LEU A 122 -17.48 -22.59 0.16
CA LEU A 122 -16.13 -22.24 -0.31
C LEU A 122 -15.47 -23.36 -1.13
N CYS A 123 -15.51 -24.60 -0.63
CA CYS A 123 -14.93 -25.76 -1.29
C CYS A 123 -16.02 -26.58 -1.98
N THR A 124 -15.96 -26.64 -3.31
CA THR A 124 -16.91 -27.39 -4.13
C THR A 124 -16.43 -28.81 -4.45
N GLU A 125 -15.15 -29.11 -4.20
CA GLU A 125 -14.53 -30.40 -4.49
C GLU A 125 -14.83 -31.41 -3.37
N ALA A 126 -15.65 -32.42 -3.67
CA ALA A 126 -16.15 -33.36 -2.66
C ALA A 126 -15.03 -34.19 -1.98
N SER A 127 -13.98 -34.55 -2.73
CA SER A 127 -12.83 -35.32 -2.23
C SER A 127 -11.99 -34.53 -1.22
N ALA A 128 -11.90 -33.21 -1.39
CA ALA A 128 -11.10 -32.32 -0.55
C ALA A 128 -11.89 -31.66 0.60
N LEU A 129 -13.22 -31.75 0.57
CA LEU A 129 -14.09 -31.06 1.53
C LEU A 129 -13.81 -31.41 2.99
N GLY A 130 -13.47 -32.68 3.28
CA GLY A 130 -13.16 -33.12 4.65
C GLY A 130 -11.92 -32.44 5.22
N GLU A 131 -10.80 -32.52 4.50
CA GLU A 131 -9.53 -31.89 4.89
C GLU A 131 -9.66 -30.36 4.94
N PHE A 132 -10.37 -29.76 3.98
CA PHE A 132 -10.67 -28.34 3.97
C PHE A 132 -11.49 -27.91 5.19
N THR A 133 -12.51 -28.68 5.58
CA THR A 133 -13.36 -28.38 6.74
C THR A 133 -12.54 -28.38 8.03
N ASP A 134 -11.63 -29.33 8.19
CA ASP A 134 -10.73 -29.37 9.34
C ASP A 134 -9.77 -28.19 9.36
N TYR A 135 -9.15 -27.85 8.22
CA TYR A 135 -8.33 -26.64 8.09
C TYR A 135 -9.12 -25.38 8.46
N LEU A 136 -10.32 -25.22 7.90
CA LEU A 136 -11.17 -24.05 8.11
C LEU A 136 -11.58 -23.90 9.58
N ARG A 137 -11.80 -25.01 10.30
CA ARG A 137 -12.07 -24.99 11.74
C ARG A 137 -10.95 -24.30 12.52
N PHE A 138 -9.70 -24.70 12.30
CA PHE A 138 -8.55 -24.11 13.00
C PHE A 138 -8.27 -22.68 12.53
N LEU A 139 -8.50 -22.38 11.25
CA LEU A 139 -8.39 -21.02 10.74
C LEU A 139 -9.40 -20.08 11.41
N LEU A 140 -10.65 -20.53 11.56
CA LEU A 140 -11.69 -19.76 12.25
C LEU A 140 -11.33 -19.48 13.71
N ILE A 141 -10.83 -20.50 14.42
CA ILE A 141 -10.34 -20.34 15.81
C ILE A 141 -9.22 -19.30 15.88
N SER A 142 -8.34 -19.24 14.88
CA SER A 142 -7.28 -18.22 14.78
C SER A 142 -7.78 -16.79 14.75
N GLY A 143 -9.01 -16.56 14.27
CA GLY A 143 -9.67 -15.25 14.29
C GLY A 143 -9.74 -14.61 15.68
N ILE A 144 -9.78 -15.40 16.76
CA ILE A 144 -9.80 -14.90 18.14
C ILE A 144 -8.52 -14.12 18.50
N LEU A 145 -7.38 -14.47 17.87
CA LEU A 145 -6.09 -13.82 18.08
C LEU A 145 -5.76 -12.84 16.96
N ILE A 146 -5.96 -13.23 15.69
CA ILE A 146 -5.60 -12.44 14.51
C ILE A 146 -6.22 -11.04 14.59
N ILE A 147 -7.53 -10.95 14.80
CA ILE A 147 -8.26 -9.68 14.76
C ILE A 147 -7.78 -8.70 15.84
N PRO A 148 -7.81 -9.02 17.15
CA PRO A 148 -7.40 -8.07 18.18
C PRO A 148 -5.90 -7.73 18.11
N ILE A 149 -5.02 -8.69 17.79
CA ILE A 149 -3.58 -8.43 17.72
C ILE A 149 -3.26 -7.48 16.57
N GLN A 150 -3.86 -7.69 15.39
CA GLN A 150 -3.65 -6.79 14.25
C GLN A 150 -4.16 -5.38 14.54
N ILE A 151 -5.29 -5.23 15.22
CA ILE A 151 -5.79 -3.93 15.67
C ILE A 151 -4.78 -3.25 16.60
N ILE A 152 -4.21 -3.99 17.54
CA ILE A 152 -3.19 -3.46 18.46
C ILE A 152 -1.94 -3.03 17.68
N ILE A 153 -1.44 -3.85 16.75
CA ILE A 153 -0.29 -3.52 15.89
C ILE A 153 -0.54 -2.21 15.13
N ILE A 154 -1.71 -2.06 14.49
CA ILE A 154 -2.08 -0.83 13.76
C ILE A 154 -2.05 0.39 14.70
N ASN A 155 -2.55 0.24 15.92
CA ASN A 155 -2.60 1.34 16.89
C ASN A 155 -1.24 1.67 17.52
N MET A 156 -0.22 0.79 17.44
CA MET A 156 1.11 1.07 18.01
C MET A 156 1.76 2.33 17.46
N ALA A 157 1.52 2.68 16.20
CA ALA A 157 2.01 3.93 15.61
C ALA A 157 1.37 5.15 16.29
N ALA A 158 0.06 5.13 16.53
CA ALA A 158 -0.66 6.20 17.21
C ALA A 158 -0.25 6.34 18.69
N LEU A 159 0.22 5.25 19.31
CA LEU A 159 0.78 5.24 20.67
C LEU A 159 2.25 5.71 20.73
N GLY A 160 2.88 6.02 19.60
CA GLY A 160 4.29 6.43 19.54
C GLY A 160 5.28 5.27 19.67
N CYS A 161 4.85 4.02 19.53
CA CYS A 161 5.70 2.81 19.64
C CYS A 161 5.63 1.88 18.41
N PRO A 162 5.73 2.38 17.16
CA PRO A 162 5.56 1.57 15.94
C PRO A 162 6.57 0.40 15.83
N ARG A 163 7.76 0.54 16.41
CA ARG A 163 8.78 -0.51 16.46
C ARG A 163 8.27 -1.78 17.14
N ILE A 164 7.46 -1.65 18.19
CA ILE A 164 6.95 -2.81 18.93
C ILE A 164 5.89 -3.53 18.11
N GLY A 165 5.00 -2.80 17.43
CA GLY A 165 4.06 -3.39 16.48
C GLY A 165 4.78 -4.21 15.39
N THR A 166 5.90 -3.68 14.89
CA THR A 166 6.73 -4.38 13.90
C THR A 166 7.33 -5.68 14.48
N ILE A 167 7.88 -5.63 15.71
CA ILE A 167 8.46 -6.81 16.37
C ILE A 167 7.40 -7.88 16.64
N ILE A 168 6.19 -7.50 17.08
CA ILE A 168 5.07 -8.44 17.29
C ILE A 168 4.77 -9.19 15.99
N ASN A 169 4.69 -8.46 14.87
CA ASN A 169 4.40 -9.07 13.57
C ASN A 169 5.54 -9.99 13.10
N ILE A 170 6.81 -9.59 13.28
CA ILE A 170 7.97 -10.45 12.96
C ILE A 170 7.94 -11.73 13.79
N ILE A 171 7.74 -11.64 15.11
CA ILE A 171 7.66 -12.81 16.00
C ILE A 171 6.53 -13.72 15.54
N ALA A 172 5.36 -13.16 15.21
CA ALA A 172 4.23 -13.95 14.77
C ALA A 172 4.52 -14.74 13.49
N ASN A 173 5.09 -14.09 12.46
CA ASN A 173 5.41 -14.76 11.20
C ASN A 173 6.55 -15.78 11.34
N VAL A 174 7.63 -15.45 12.07
CA VAL A 174 8.76 -16.37 12.25
C VAL A 174 8.35 -17.61 13.04
N VAL A 175 7.57 -17.45 14.12
CA VAL A 175 7.05 -18.59 14.88
C VAL A 175 6.05 -19.38 14.05
N ASN A 176 5.19 -18.73 13.26
CA ASN A 176 4.29 -19.40 12.33
C ASN A 176 5.10 -20.29 11.36
N LEU A 177 6.05 -19.73 10.61
CA LEU A 177 6.84 -20.50 9.64
C LEU A 177 7.58 -21.69 10.27
N PHE A 178 8.16 -21.50 11.46
CA PHE A 178 8.79 -22.59 12.20
C PHE A 178 7.77 -23.67 12.59
N MET A 179 6.60 -23.26 13.07
CA MET A 179 5.53 -24.17 13.49
C MET A 179 4.85 -24.85 12.31
N ASP A 180 4.83 -24.27 11.11
CA ASP A 180 4.37 -24.96 9.90
C ASP A 180 5.23 -26.18 9.64
N TYR A 181 6.56 -26.02 9.66
CA TYR A 181 7.46 -27.15 9.53
C TYR A 181 7.24 -28.20 10.63
N VAL A 182 7.06 -27.77 11.89
CA VAL A 182 6.83 -28.70 13.02
C VAL A 182 5.51 -29.45 12.90
N TYR A 183 4.40 -28.74 12.71
CA TYR A 183 3.07 -29.35 12.70
C TYR A 183 2.82 -30.16 11.43
N ILE A 184 3.30 -29.71 10.28
CA ILE A 184 3.09 -30.40 9.01
C ILE A 184 4.04 -31.60 8.89
N HIS A 185 5.36 -31.40 9.04
CA HIS A 185 6.35 -32.45 8.79
C HIS A 185 6.55 -33.38 9.99
N PHE A 186 6.82 -32.86 11.19
CA PHE A 186 7.15 -33.71 12.34
C PHE A 186 5.92 -34.33 12.99
N LEU A 187 4.82 -33.58 13.13
CA LEU A 187 3.59 -34.07 13.76
C LEU A 187 2.60 -34.67 12.75
N ASN A 188 2.90 -34.64 11.45
CA ASN A 188 2.06 -35.19 10.38
C ASN A 188 0.59 -34.71 10.47
N MET A 189 0.37 -33.44 10.83
CA MET A 189 -0.98 -32.91 11.02
C MET A 189 -1.67 -32.56 9.70
N GLY A 190 -0.98 -32.63 8.56
CA GLY A 190 -1.54 -32.26 7.26
C GLY A 190 -1.94 -30.78 7.21
N LEU A 191 -2.97 -30.45 6.42
CA LEU A 191 -3.38 -29.07 6.19
C LEU A 191 -3.80 -28.33 7.46
N LYS A 192 -4.50 -28.98 8.40
CA LYS A 192 -4.85 -28.37 9.71
C LYS A 192 -3.64 -27.92 10.52
N GLY A 193 -2.47 -28.54 10.31
CA GLY A 193 -1.20 -28.11 10.89
C GLY A 193 -0.85 -26.68 10.50
N ALA A 194 -1.09 -26.30 9.23
CA ALA A 194 -0.82 -24.95 8.74
C ALA A 194 -1.70 -23.88 9.42
N ALA A 195 -3.00 -24.15 9.55
CA ALA A 195 -3.89 -23.25 10.29
C ALA A 195 -3.50 -23.13 11.77
N LEU A 196 -3.05 -24.22 12.40
CA LEU A 196 -2.60 -24.19 13.80
C LEU A 196 -1.27 -23.44 13.97
N ALA A 197 -0.38 -23.50 12.97
CA ALA A 197 0.85 -22.71 12.95
C ALA A 197 0.52 -21.21 12.90
N THR A 198 -0.46 -20.80 12.10
CA THR A 198 -0.94 -19.41 12.07
C THR A 198 -1.45 -18.98 13.46
N PHE A 199 -2.29 -19.80 14.11
CA PHE A 199 -2.74 -19.56 15.48
C PHE A 199 -1.56 -19.36 16.44
N THR A 200 -0.58 -20.26 16.37
CA THR A 200 0.59 -20.29 17.28
C THR A 200 1.49 -19.08 17.07
N GLY A 201 1.67 -18.63 15.82
CA GLY A 201 2.38 -17.40 15.50
C GLY A 201 1.74 -16.18 16.16
N TYR A 202 0.45 -15.97 15.95
CA TYR A 202 -0.27 -14.87 16.59
C TYR A 202 -0.28 -15.01 18.13
N LEU A 203 -0.35 -16.23 18.67
CA LEU A 203 -0.24 -16.44 20.11
C LEU A 203 1.13 -15.99 20.66
N ALA A 204 2.23 -16.32 19.97
CA ALA A 204 3.56 -15.85 20.33
C ALA A 204 3.67 -14.31 20.28
N GLY A 205 3.05 -13.68 19.26
CA GLY A 205 2.93 -12.23 19.18
C GLY A 205 2.17 -11.62 20.37
N ALA A 206 1.06 -12.25 20.79
CA ALA A 206 0.30 -11.83 21.98
C ALA A 206 1.11 -12.00 23.28
N ILE A 207 1.85 -13.10 23.42
CA ILE A 207 2.72 -13.33 24.57
C ILE A 207 3.80 -12.24 24.64
N TYR A 208 4.44 -11.92 23.52
CA TYR A 208 5.43 -10.84 23.48
C TYR A 208 4.82 -9.48 23.87
N LEU A 209 3.64 -9.14 23.34
CA LEU A 209 2.90 -7.94 23.73
C LEU A 209 2.64 -7.91 25.25
N LEU A 210 2.17 -9.03 25.82
CA LEU A 210 1.90 -9.14 27.25
C LEU A 210 3.18 -8.90 28.07
N ILE A 211 4.29 -9.51 27.68
CA ILE A 211 5.60 -9.32 28.32
C ILE A 211 6.00 -7.84 28.28
N MET A 212 5.87 -7.16 27.13
CA MET A 212 6.21 -5.73 27.02
C MET A 212 5.35 -4.82 27.90
N VAL A 213 4.06 -5.17 28.07
CA VAL A 213 3.15 -4.46 28.99
C VAL A 213 3.53 -4.71 30.44
N LEU A 214 3.79 -5.96 30.83
CA LEU A 214 4.18 -6.33 32.19
C LEU A 214 5.55 -5.75 32.60
N MET A 215 6.48 -5.64 31.66
CA MET A 215 7.79 -5.00 31.87
C MET A 215 7.70 -3.45 31.90
N GLY A 216 6.51 -2.86 31.72
CA GLY A 216 6.33 -1.41 31.69
C GLY A 216 6.94 -0.72 30.47
N ARG A 217 7.36 -1.48 29.44
CA ARG A 217 7.91 -0.94 28.18
C ARG A 217 6.82 -0.30 27.32
N ILE A 218 5.57 -0.71 27.52
CA ILE A 218 4.38 -0.14 26.87
C ILE A 218 3.29 0.08 27.91
N LYS A 219 2.57 1.19 27.79
CA LYS A 219 1.33 1.43 28.55
C LYS A 219 0.17 1.48 27.57
N LEU A 220 -0.61 0.41 27.52
CA LEU A 220 -1.86 0.43 26.76
C LEU A 220 -2.84 1.40 27.44
N PRO A 221 -3.43 2.36 26.72
CA PRO A 221 -4.27 3.41 27.29
C PRO A 221 -5.67 2.89 27.63
N LEU A 222 -5.76 1.79 28.37
CA LEU A 222 -7.02 1.17 28.77
C LEU A 222 -7.71 2.01 29.86
N ALA A 223 -9.03 2.13 29.78
CA ALA A 223 -9.89 2.77 30.77
C ALA A 223 -11.14 1.91 31.03
N LEU A 224 -11.76 2.06 32.19
CA LEU A 224 -13.06 1.44 32.48
C LEU A 224 -14.14 2.05 31.58
N GLN A 225 -14.90 1.20 30.89
CA GLN A 225 -15.90 1.63 29.91
C GLN A 225 -17.31 1.49 30.46
N LYS A 226 -18.14 2.51 30.20
CA LYS A 226 -19.59 2.45 30.41
C LYS A 226 -20.25 2.01 29.11
N VAL A 227 -21.38 1.31 29.19
CA VAL A 227 -22.14 0.84 28.01
C VAL A 227 -22.41 1.96 26.99
N LYS A 228 -22.66 3.19 27.47
CA LYS A 228 -22.89 4.37 26.62
C LYS A 228 -21.71 4.72 25.68
N GLU A 229 -20.48 4.34 26.02
CA GLU A 229 -19.29 4.67 25.23
C GLU A 229 -19.22 3.84 23.93
N PHE A 230 -19.91 2.69 23.86
CA PHE A 230 -20.02 1.88 22.65
C PHE A 230 -20.83 2.56 21.53
N LYS A 231 -21.54 3.66 21.81
CA LYS A 231 -22.16 4.52 20.78
C LYS A 231 -21.14 5.12 19.81
N ARG A 232 -19.84 5.07 20.12
CA ARG A 232 -18.74 5.54 19.25
C ARG A 232 -18.38 4.56 18.14
N VAL A 233 -18.75 3.28 18.26
CA VAL A 233 -18.36 2.23 17.31
C VAL A 233 -18.70 2.58 15.86
N PRO A 234 -19.90 3.10 15.53
CA PRO A 234 -20.20 3.51 14.16
C PRO A 234 -19.24 4.60 13.63
N SER A 235 -18.90 5.59 14.46
CA SER A 235 -17.94 6.65 14.08
C SER A 235 -16.53 6.10 13.85
N ILE A 236 -16.09 5.16 14.69
CA ILE A 236 -14.83 4.43 14.52
C ILE A 236 -14.85 3.69 13.17
N MET A 237 -15.89 2.91 12.89
CA MET A 237 -16.00 2.14 11.66
C MET A 237 -16.01 3.04 10.42
N VAL A 238 -16.77 4.14 10.43
CA VAL A 238 -16.80 5.09 9.29
C VAL A 238 -15.40 5.59 8.94
N ARG A 239 -14.54 5.85 9.94
CA ARG A 239 -13.16 6.31 9.71
C ARG A 239 -12.24 5.23 9.15
N GLY A 240 -12.47 3.96 9.48
CA GLY A 240 -11.72 2.82 8.92
C GLY A 240 -12.27 2.28 7.58
N SER A 241 -13.41 2.79 7.12
CA SER A 241 -14.17 2.24 5.99
C SER A 241 -13.39 2.16 4.68
N ALA A 242 -12.57 3.16 4.37
CA ALA A 242 -11.80 3.18 3.11
C ALA A 242 -10.84 2.00 3.03
N SER A 243 -10.08 1.73 4.10
CA SER A 243 -9.14 0.59 4.15
C SER A 243 -9.86 -0.75 4.19
N ALA A 244 -10.99 -0.83 4.90
CA ALA A 244 -11.80 -2.05 4.97
C ALA A 244 -12.44 -2.41 3.61
N THR A 245 -12.90 -1.41 2.84
CA THR A 245 -13.54 -1.63 1.53
C THR A 245 -12.63 -2.37 0.55
N ASN A 246 -11.31 -2.13 0.61
CA ASN A 246 -10.35 -2.87 -0.21
C ASN A 246 -10.32 -4.37 0.16
N GLN A 247 -10.38 -4.70 1.46
CA GLN A 247 -10.32 -6.09 1.93
C GLN A 247 -11.56 -6.89 1.56
N ILE A 248 -12.75 -6.30 1.64
CA ILE A 248 -13.96 -6.99 1.19
C ILE A 248 -13.96 -7.20 -0.33
N GLY A 249 -13.37 -6.28 -1.10
CA GLY A 249 -13.14 -6.45 -2.53
C GLY A 249 -12.29 -7.68 -2.83
N TYR A 250 -11.16 -7.86 -2.13
CA TYR A 250 -10.33 -9.06 -2.26
C TYR A 250 -11.04 -10.35 -1.84
N CYS A 251 -11.83 -10.29 -0.76
CA CYS A 251 -12.64 -11.41 -0.30
C CYS A 251 -13.59 -11.90 -1.41
N ILE A 252 -14.38 -10.98 -1.97
CA ILE A 252 -15.33 -11.29 -3.05
C ILE A 252 -14.61 -11.80 -4.29
N LYS A 253 -13.54 -11.12 -4.70
CA LYS A 253 -12.73 -11.49 -5.88
C LYS A 253 -12.24 -12.93 -5.81
N ILE A 254 -11.59 -13.28 -4.71
CA ILE A 254 -10.91 -14.56 -4.55
C ILE A 254 -11.93 -15.67 -4.35
N ALA A 255 -13.01 -15.43 -3.58
CA ALA A 255 -14.10 -16.38 -3.45
C ALA A 255 -14.74 -16.69 -4.82
N PHE A 256 -15.05 -15.67 -5.60
CA PHE A 256 -15.62 -15.83 -6.94
C PHE A 256 -14.69 -16.58 -7.89
N CYS A 257 -13.42 -16.17 -7.98
CA CYS A 257 -12.46 -16.81 -8.88
C CYS A 257 -12.17 -18.26 -8.51
N ASN A 258 -12.04 -18.58 -7.21
CA ASN A 258 -11.91 -19.97 -6.74
C ASN A 258 -13.14 -20.80 -7.13
N TRP A 259 -14.34 -20.31 -6.83
CA TRP A 259 -15.58 -21.00 -7.19
C TRP A 259 -15.70 -21.22 -8.70
N TYR A 260 -15.38 -20.21 -9.50
CA TYR A 260 -15.51 -20.28 -10.95
C TYR A 260 -14.45 -21.18 -11.58
N ALA A 261 -13.21 -21.13 -11.09
CA ALA A 261 -12.14 -22.06 -11.52
C ALA A 261 -12.49 -23.51 -11.16
N ALA A 262 -13.01 -23.76 -9.97
CA ALA A 262 -13.50 -25.08 -9.56
C ALA A 262 -14.66 -25.55 -10.45
N ARG A 263 -15.61 -24.66 -10.77
CA ARG A 263 -16.74 -24.98 -11.65
C ARG A 263 -16.29 -25.39 -13.07
N LEU A 264 -15.24 -24.75 -13.60
CA LEU A 264 -14.78 -25.01 -14.96
C LEU A 264 -13.83 -26.21 -15.07
N ALA A 265 -13.03 -26.48 -14.03
CA ALA A 265 -11.94 -27.46 -14.12
C ALA A 265 -11.66 -28.24 -12.83
N GLY A 266 -12.58 -28.23 -11.86
CA GLY A 266 -12.43 -28.90 -10.57
C GLY A 266 -11.19 -28.44 -9.80
N MET A 267 -10.60 -29.36 -9.04
CA MET A 267 -9.38 -29.11 -8.25
C MET A 267 -8.21 -28.56 -9.07
N MET A 268 -8.02 -29.02 -10.32
CA MET A 268 -6.98 -28.51 -11.21
C MET A 268 -7.10 -26.99 -11.41
N GLY A 269 -8.30 -26.48 -11.67
CA GLY A 269 -8.54 -25.05 -11.89
C GLY A 269 -8.18 -24.21 -10.66
N VAL A 270 -8.57 -24.69 -9.48
CA VAL A 270 -8.27 -24.04 -8.19
C VAL A 270 -6.77 -24.03 -7.91
N THR A 271 -6.08 -25.15 -8.17
CA THR A 271 -4.63 -25.25 -7.99
C THR A 271 -3.87 -24.30 -8.91
N ILE A 272 -4.26 -24.21 -10.18
CA ILE A 272 -3.64 -23.25 -11.12
C ILE A 272 -3.92 -21.81 -10.71
N PHE A 273 -5.13 -21.50 -10.23
CA PHE A 273 -5.45 -20.17 -9.75
C PHE A 273 -4.66 -19.80 -8.48
N SER A 274 -4.51 -20.73 -7.54
CA SER A 274 -3.66 -20.55 -6.35
C SER A 274 -2.21 -20.25 -6.74
N LEU A 275 -1.66 -20.99 -7.70
CA LEU A 275 -0.33 -20.73 -8.25
C LEU A 275 -0.22 -19.33 -8.88
N CYS A 276 -1.24 -18.89 -9.61
CA CYS A 276 -1.29 -17.54 -10.17
C CYS A 276 -1.29 -16.47 -9.06
N MET A 277 -2.04 -16.69 -7.97
CA MET A 277 -2.09 -15.76 -6.83
C MET A 277 -0.75 -15.66 -6.11
N GLN A 278 0.03 -16.74 -6.05
CA GLN A 278 1.39 -16.70 -5.51
C GLN A 278 2.34 -15.86 -6.36
N VAL A 279 2.23 -16.00 -7.68
CA VAL A 279 2.93 -15.14 -8.63
C VAL A 279 2.55 -13.65 -8.45
N VAL A 280 1.29 -13.35 -8.09
CA VAL A 280 0.89 -11.99 -7.70
C VAL A 280 1.60 -11.51 -6.44
N SER A 281 1.73 -12.33 -5.41
CA SER A 281 2.44 -11.93 -4.17
C SER A 281 3.89 -11.55 -4.46
N ILE A 282 4.62 -12.36 -5.25
CA ILE A 282 6.00 -12.06 -5.66
C ILE A 282 6.07 -10.76 -6.47
N ALA A 283 5.20 -10.59 -7.46
CA ALA A 283 5.17 -9.39 -8.29
C ALA A 283 4.82 -8.13 -7.48
N SER A 284 4.00 -8.27 -6.44
CA SER A 284 3.58 -7.17 -5.58
C SER A 284 4.77 -6.53 -4.84
N ILE A 285 5.86 -7.26 -4.61
CA ILE A 285 7.07 -6.72 -3.98
C ILE A 285 7.62 -5.50 -4.75
N LEU A 286 7.78 -5.65 -6.06
CA LEU A 286 8.36 -4.60 -6.92
C LEU A 286 7.37 -3.48 -7.19
N ILE A 287 6.08 -3.82 -7.36
CA ILE A 287 5.01 -2.84 -7.60
C ILE A 287 4.79 -1.99 -6.35
N SER A 288 4.57 -2.61 -5.19
CA SER A 288 4.36 -1.91 -3.93
C SER A 288 5.59 -1.12 -3.51
N GLY A 289 6.81 -1.63 -3.70
CA GLY A 289 8.03 -0.87 -3.42
C GLY A 289 8.11 0.45 -4.20
N THR A 290 7.71 0.44 -5.47
CA THR A 290 7.66 1.67 -6.29
C THR A 290 6.58 2.65 -5.80
N ILE A 291 5.42 2.14 -5.39
CA ILE A 291 4.30 2.92 -4.86
C ILE A 291 4.65 3.53 -3.50
N ASP A 292 5.23 2.76 -2.59
CA ASP A 292 5.62 3.19 -1.25
C ASP A 292 6.72 4.26 -1.29
N ALA A 293 7.63 4.17 -2.27
CA ALA A 293 8.63 5.23 -2.52
C ALA A 293 7.99 6.53 -3.04
N MET A 294 6.92 6.41 -3.83
CA MET A 294 6.20 7.56 -4.40
C MET A 294 5.39 8.31 -3.34
N ILE A 295 4.64 7.60 -2.49
CA ILE A 295 3.64 8.18 -1.57
C ILE A 295 4.16 9.38 -0.75
N PRO A 296 5.28 9.30 0.00
CA PRO A 296 5.73 10.41 0.83
C PRO A 296 6.19 11.62 0.02
N ILE A 297 6.84 11.39 -1.13
CA ILE A 297 7.31 12.46 -2.01
C ILE A 297 6.10 13.16 -2.65
N ALA A 298 5.14 12.39 -3.16
CA ALA A 298 3.91 12.91 -3.74
C ALA A 298 3.08 13.68 -2.71
N ALA A 299 2.97 13.18 -1.47
CA ALA A 299 2.24 13.85 -0.40
C ALA A 299 2.89 15.19 0.00
N SER A 300 4.23 15.23 0.08
CA SER A 300 4.97 16.46 0.36
C SER A 300 4.79 17.49 -0.76
N LEU A 301 4.94 17.08 -2.02
CA LEU A 301 4.75 17.96 -3.18
C LEU A 301 3.31 18.48 -3.25
N TYR A 302 2.32 17.60 -3.04
CA TYR A 302 0.92 18.00 -3.03
C TYR A 302 0.60 18.96 -1.88
N GLY A 303 1.16 18.74 -0.68
CA GLY A 303 1.02 19.65 0.47
C GLY A 303 1.63 21.03 0.23
N GLN A 304 2.71 21.12 -0.55
CA GLN A 304 3.34 22.37 -1.00
C GLN A 304 2.63 22.99 -2.23
N ARG A 305 1.57 22.33 -2.71
CA ARG A 305 0.91 22.53 -4.02
C ARG A 305 1.93 22.72 -5.16
N ASP A 306 3.00 21.93 -5.14
CA ASP A 306 4.03 21.88 -6.18
C ASP A 306 3.56 20.96 -7.31
N HIS A 307 2.74 21.54 -8.17
CA HIS A 307 2.10 20.84 -9.29
C HIS A 307 3.12 20.36 -10.33
N ASN A 308 4.12 21.16 -10.68
CA ASN A 308 5.14 20.78 -11.64
C ASN A 308 6.03 19.64 -11.10
N GLY A 309 6.47 19.76 -9.84
CA GLY A 309 7.22 18.71 -9.16
C GLY A 309 6.44 17.39 -9.10
N LEU A 310 5.13 17.45 -8.87
CA LEU A 310 4.26 16.27 -8.88
C LEU A 310 4.21 15.61 -10.28
N GLN A 311 4.14 16.40 -11.36
CA GLN A 311 4.20 15.87 -12.72
C GLN A 311 5.56 15.22 -13.03
N LEU A 312 6.67 15.85 -12.65
CA LEU A 312 8.01 15.32 -12.83
C LEU A 312 8.21 14.01 -12.06
N LEU A 313 7.74 13.96 -10.81
CA LEU A 313 7.75 12.73 -10.01
C LEU A 313 6.95 11.63 -10.70
N MET A 314 5.70 11.90 -11.11
CA MET A 314 4.86 10.89 -11.76
C MET A 314 5.45 10.39 -13.07
N LYS A 315 6.07 11.25 -13.89
CA LYS A 315 6.81 10.81 -15.09
C LYS A 315 7.92 9.83 -14.75
N ARG A 316 8.68 10.08 -13.68
CA ARG A 316 9.74 9.18 -13.21
C ARG A 316 9.18 7.86 -12.69
N VAL A 317 8.16 7.93 -11.84
CA VAL A 317 7.50 6.76 -11.24
C VAL A 317 6.95 5.85 -12.33
N LEU A 318 6.20 6.40 -13.31
CA LEU A 318 5.65 5.62 -14.42
C LEU A 318 6.75 4.98 -15.27
N LYS A 319 7.88 5.66 -15.52
CA LYS A 319 9.01 5.10 -16.25
C LYS A 319 9.67 3.93 -15.51
N VAL A 320 9.87 4.07 -14.19
CA VAL A 320 10.42 3.00 -13.35
C VAL A 320 9.44 1.84 -13.23
N GLN A 321 8.16 2.12 -13.01
CA GLN A 321 7.10 1.12 -12.95
C GLN A 321 7.01 0.32 -14.24
N PHE A 322 7.13 0.97 -15.41
CA PHE A 322 7.18 0.27 -16.69
C PHE A 322 8.33 -0.75 -16.75
N ALA A 323 9.54 -0.34 -16.35
CA ALA A 323 10.69 -1.24 -16.32
C ALA A 323 10.47 -2.42 -15.37
N MET A 324 9.90 -2.18 -14.18
CA MET A 324 9.55 -3.23 -13.22
C MET A 324 8.50 -4.19 -13.78
N ASN A 325 7.45 -3.67 -14.44
CA ASN A 325 6.40 -4.50 -15.03
C ASN A 325 6.95 -5.42 -16.13
N ILE A 326 7.83 -4.90 -16.99
CA ILE A 326 8.47 -5.69 -18.05
C ILE A 326 9.42 -6.75 -17.46
N LEU A 327 10.17 -6.41 -16.42
CA LEU A 327 11.03 -7.36 -15.71
C LEU A 327 10.22 -8.52 -15.12
N ILE A 328 9.11 -8.21 -14.44
CA ILE A 328 8.19 -9.20 -13.86
C ILE A 328 7.62 -10.10 -14.96
N LEU A 329 7.11 -9.52 -16.06
CA LEU A 329 6.59 -10.28 -17.20
C LEU A 329 7.65 -11.23 -17.76
N ALA A 330 8.86 -10.72 -18.03
CA ALA A 330 9.95 -11.50 -18.59
C ALA A 330 10.34 -12.68 -17.67
N LEU A 331 10.35 -12.48 -16.35
CA LEU A 331 10.65 -13.53 -15.38
C LEU A 331 9.64 -14.69 -15.48
N PHE A 332 8.34 -14.37 -15.49
CA PHE A 332 7.28 -15.40 -15.49
C PHE A 332 7.07 -16.05 -16.86
N GLU A 333 7.34 -15.35 -17.96
CA GLU A 333 7.31 -15.93 -19.31
C GLU A 333 8.50 -16.85 -19.59
N ALA A 334 9.69 -16.46 -19.13
CA ALA A 334 10.92 -17.23 -19.33
C ALA A 334 11.02 -18.45 -18.40
N PHE A 335 10.53 -18.34 -17.16
CA PHE A 335 10.74 -19.37 -16.13
C PHE A 335 9.47 -19.95 -15.47
N PRO A 336 8.38 -20.27 -16.22
CA PRO A 336 7.16 -20.82 -15.61
C PRO A 336 7.41 -22.20 -14.98
N ASN A 337 8.34 -22.98 -15.53
CA ASN A 337 8.73 -24.29 -15.01
C ASN A 337 9.36 -24.22 -13.61
N ILE A 338 10.03 -23.11 -13.27
CA ILE A 338 10.59 -22.94 -11.93
C ILE A 338 9.45 -22.82 -10.92
N MET A 339 8.40 -22.07 -11.24
CA MET A 339 7.23 -21.92 -10.37
C MET A 339 6.52 -23.26 -10.13
N ILE A 340 6.32 -24.04 -11.19
CA ILE A 340 5.71 -25.38 -11.10
C ILE A 340 6.50 -26.31 -10.17
N LYS A 341 7.84 -26.28 -10.26
CA LYS A 341 8.72 -27.07 -9.39
C LYS A 341 8.72 -26.58 -7.95
N ILE A 342 8.85 -25.27 -7.75
CA ILE A 342 8.86 -24.64 -6.41
C ILE A 342 7.55 -24.91 -5.67
N TYR A 343 6.42 -24.94 -6.37
CA TYR A 343 5.13 -25.23 -5.77
C TYR A 343 4.71 -26.69 -5.87
N ASN A 344 5.59 -27.60 -6.30
CA ASN A 344 5.31 -29.04 -6.37
C ASN A 344 3.95 -29.35 -7.06
N VAL A 345 3.72 -28.72 -8.22
CA VAL A 345 2.50 -28.90 -9.01
C VAL A 345 2.55 -30.26 -9.69
N SER A 346 1.43 -31.00 -9.65
CA SER A 346 1.32 -32.32 -10.28
C SER A 346 1.73 -32.28 -11.76
N PRO A 347 2.45 -33.30 -12.27
CA PRO A 347 2.75 -33.43 -13.69
C PRO A 347 1.51 -33.32 -14.59
N ASP A 348 0.36 -33.82 -14.12
CA ASP A 348 -0.90 -33.82 -14.87
C ASP A 348 -1.43 -32.40 -15.13
N TYR A 349 -1.14 -31.46 -14.24
CA TYR A 349 -1.60 -30.06 -14.36
C TYR A 349 -0.55 -29.17 -15.02
N SER A 350 0.69 -29.66 -15.20
CA SER A 350 1.83 -28.82 -15.54
C SER A 350 1.63 -28.04 -16.84
N ALA A 351 1.15 -28.68 -17.91
CA ALA A 351 0.92 -27.98 -19.18
C ALA A 351 -0.13 -26.86 -19.06
N ALA A 352 -1.24 -27.13 -18.37
CA ALA A 352 -2.29 -26.14 -18.13
C ALA A 352 -1.81 -25.02 -17.18
N ALA A 353 -0.98 -25.35 -16.19
CA ALA A 353 -0.39 -24.39 -15.26
C ALA A 353 0.61 -23.45 -15.98
N ILE A 354 1.46 -23.96 -16.87
CA ILE A 354 2.37 -23.13 -17.68
C ILE A 354 1.57 -22.15 -18.52
N LEU A 355 0.55 -22.64 -19.23
CA LEU A 355 -0.28 -21.79 -20.08
C LEU A 355 -1.00 -20.72 -19.26
N GLY A 356 -1.60 -21.12 -18.14
CA GLY A 356 -2.29 -20.21 -17.22
C GLY A 356 -1.35 -19.12 -16.69
N LEU A 357 -0.16 -19.50 -16.22
CA LEU A 357 0.85 -18.56 -15.72
C LEU A 357 1.28 -17.54 -16.78
N ARG A 358 1.55 -17.99 -18.00
CA ARG A 358 1.96 -17.10 -19.11
C ARG A 358 0.88 -16.06 -19.40
N ILE A 359 -0.33 -16.52 -19.69
CA ILE A 359 -1.47 -15.63 -19.99
C ILE A 359 -1.72 -14.67 -18.82
N PHE A 360 -1.73 -15.19 -17.59
CA PHE A 360 -1.99 -14.41 -16.39
C PHE A 360 -0.92 -13.34 -16.16
N SER A 361 0.36 -13.66 -16.40
CA SER A 361 1.49 -12.74 -16.16
C SER A 361 1.45 -11.46 -17.00
N VAL A 362 0.78 -11.49 -18.16
CA VAL A 362 0.55 -10.31 -19.01
C VAL A 362 -0.15 -9.18 -18.24
N MET A 363 -0.94 -9.51 -17.21
CA MET A 363 -1.62 -8.49 -16.41
C MET A 363 -0.65 -7.50 -15.75
N PHE A 364 0.57 -7.94 -15.41
CA PHE A 364 1.55 -7.11 -14.71
C PHE A 364 1.97 -5.90 -15.52
N VAL A 365 1.93 -5.98 -16.86
CA VAL A 365 2.20 -4.85 -17.76
C VAL A 365 1.31 -3.64 -17.44
N PHE A 366 0.03 -3.89 -17.16
CA PHE A 366 -0.97 -2.85 -16.94
C PHE A 366 -1.23 -2.60 -15.45
N ARG A 367 -1.26 -3.67 -14.64
CA ARG A 367 -1.62 -3.62 -13.22
C ARG A 367 -0.72 -2.69 -12.40
N GLY A 368 0.57 -2.65 -12.69
CA GLY A 368 1.48 -1.74 -12.00
C GLY A 368 1.07 -0.27 -12.16
N PHE A 369 0.61 0.11 -13.35
CA PHE A 369 0.13 1.48 -13.61
C PHE A 369 -1.19 1.77 -12.90
N THR A 370 -2.15 0.84 -12.92
CA THR A 370 -3.45 1.05 -12.27
C THR A 370 -3.28 1.25 -10.76
N LEU A 371 -2.36 0.51 -10.12
CA LEU A 371 -2.05 0.66 -8.70
C LEU A 371 -1.31 1.98 -8.40
N VAL A 372 -0.37 2.39 -9.25
CA VAL A 372 0.27 3.72 -9.13
C VAL A 372 -0.77 4.85 -9.20
N PHE A 373 -1.69 4.81 -10.17
CA PHE A 373 -2.77 5.80 -10.27
C PHE A 373 -3.72 5.75 -9.07
N MET A 374 -4.12 4.55 -8.62
CA MET A 374 -4.99 4.37 -7.46
C MET A 374 -4.40 5.03 -6.21
N SER A 375 -3.12 4.79 -5.93
CA SER A 375 -2.39 5.38 -4.79
C SER A 375 -2.16 6.88 -4.96
N TYR A 376 -1.83 7.34 -6.17
CA TYR A 376 -1.71 8.77 -6.47
C TYR A 376 -3.01 9.54 -6.19
N PHE A 377 -4.16 9.03 -6.65
CA PHE A 377 -5.47 9.66 -6.40
C PHE A 377 -5.85 9.66 -4.93
N GLN A 378 -5.37 8.68 -4.16
CA GLN A 378 -5.52 8.68 -2.71
C GLN A 378 -4.69 9.80 -2.05
N VAL A 379 -3.45 10.01 -2.51
CA VAL A 379 -2.55 11.08 -2.01
C VAL A 379 -3.13 12.47 -2.29
N ILE A 380 -3.64 12.72 -3.50
CA ILE A 380 -4.29 14.01 -3.84
C ILE A 380 -5.72 14.13 -3.32
N SER A 381 -6.09 13.34 -2.30
CA SER A 381 -7.37 13.40 -1.58
C SER A 381 -8.63 13.14 -2.42
N ARG A 382 -8.51 12.53 -3.61
CA ARG A 382 -9.65 12.06 -4.42
C ARG A 382 -10.10 10.66 -4.00
N LYS A 383 -10.50 10.54 -2.72
CA LYS A 383 -10.78 9.24 -2.07
C LYS A 383 -11.84 8.42 -2.79
N LEU A 384 -12.96 9.02 -3.20
CA LEU A 384 -14.03 8.32 -3.92
C LEU A 384 -13.57 7.77 -5.27
N TYR A 385 -12.69 8.50 -5.96
CA TYR A 385 -12.17 8.04 -7.25
C TYR A 385 -11.22 6.86 -7.08
N SER A 386 -10.33 6.89 -6.07
CA SER A 386 -9.47 5.76 -5.71
C SER A 386 -10.28 4.52 -5.30
N VAL A 387 -11.36 4.70 -4.52
CA VAL A 387 -12.29 3.61 -4.16
C VAL A 387 -13.00 3.04 -5.39
N ALA A 388 -13.45 3.88 -6.34
CA ALA A 388 -14.06 3.42 -7.58
C ALA A 388 -13.10 2.57 -8.43
N ILE A 389 -11.84 3.00 -8.54
CA ILE A 389 -10.77 2.23 -9.22
C ILE A 389 -10.58 0.87 -8.55
N SER A 390 -10.50 0.85 -7.21
CA SER A 390 -10.36 -0.39 -6.42
C SER A 390 -11.53 -1.35 -6.60
N LEU A 391 -12.77 -0.85 -6.55
CA LEU A 391 -13.97 -1.67 -6.74
C LEU A 391 -14.08 -2.23 -8.15
N PHE A 392 -13.64 -1.47 -9.16
CA PHE A 392 -13.58 -1.99 -10.52
C PHE A 392 -12.51 -3.07 -10.68
N ASP A 393 -11.28 -2.84 -10.20
CA ASP A 393 -10.18 -3.83 -10.26
C ASP A 393 -10.49 -5.10 -9.47
N GLY A 394 -11.12 -4.92 -8.31
CA GLY A 394 -11.38 -5.96 -7.32
C GLY A 394 -12.63 -6.77 -7.62
N VAL A 395 -13.72 -6.14 -8.07
CA VAL A 395 -15.04 -6.77 -8.10
C VAL A 395 -15.68 -6.64 -9.47
N VAL A 396 -16.01 -5.42 -9.89
CA VAL A 396 -16.89 -5.21 -11.05
C VAL A 396 -16.25 -5.70 -12.35
N GLY A 397 -15.03 -5.24 -12.65
CA GLY A 397 -14.35 -5.60 -13.88
C GLY A 397 -13.97 -7.08 -13.92
N ILE A 398 -13.27 -7.56 -12.88
CA ILE A 398 -12.77 -8.93 -12.88
C ILE A 398 -13.87 -9.98 -12.94
N ILE A 399 -14.97 -9.82 -12.18
CA ILE A 399 -16.10 -10.77 -12.22
C ILE A 399 -16.74 -10.76 -13.61
N THR A 400 -16.96 -9.56 -14.18
CA THR A 400 -17.57 -9.42 -15.51
C THR A 400 -16.72 -10.12 -16.58
N PHE A 401 -15.42 -9.84 -16.62
CA PHE A 401 -14.54 -10.44 -17.62
C PHE A 401 -14.34 -11.93 -17.42
N CYS A 402 -14.26 -12.42 -16.17
CA CYS A 402 -14.22 -13.86 -15.92
C CYS A 402 -15.47 -14.56 -16.44
N LEU A 403 -16.68 -14.03 -16.19
CA LEU A 403 -17.92 -14.62 -16.71
C LEU A 403 -17.97 -14.61 -18.24
N VAL A 404 -17.57 -13.50 -18.88
CA VAL A 404 -17.56 -13.37 -20.33
C VAL A 404 -16.56 -14.32 -20.97
N PHE A 405 -15.27 -14.22 -20.62
CA PHE A 405 -14.24 -15.02 -21.26
C PHE A 405 -14.30 -16.49 -20.84
N GLY A 406 -14.64 -16.77 -19.57
CA GLY A 406 -14.80 -18.14 -19.09
C GLY A 406 -15.95 -18.88 -19.77
N GLY A 407 -17.02 -18.17 -20.15
CA GLY A 407 -18.10 -18.73 -20.96
C GLY A 407 -17.72 -19.05 -22.41
N ILE A 408 -16.70 -18.39 -22.95
CA ILE A 408 -16.29 -18.53 -24.37
C ILE A 408 -15.15 -19.55 -24.52
N VAL A 409 -14.11 -19.45 -23.69
CA VAL A 409 -12.86 -20.22 -23.82
C VAL A 409 -12.57 -21.11 -22.60
N GLY A 410 -13.55 -21.31 -21.72
CA GLY A 410 -13.42 -22.17 -20.54
C GLY A 410 -12.40 -21.63 -19.53
N LEU A 411 -11.61 -22.53 -18.91
CA LEU A 411 -10.66 -22.18 -17.85
C LEU A 411 -9.69 -21.06 -18.25
N ASN A 412 -9.23 -21.06 -19.50
CA ASN A 412 -8.31 -20.03 -20.02
C ASN A 412 -8.92 -18.62 -20.00
N GLY A 413 -10.25 -18.52 -20.01
CA GLY A 413 -10.96 -17.26 -19.93
C GLY A 413 -10.78 -16.56 -18.60
N ILE A 414 -10.57 -17.31 -17.52
CA ILE A 414 -10.22 -16.74 -16.22
C ILE A 414 -8.86 -16.04 -16.32
N TRP A 415 -7.85 -16.68 -16.91
CA TRP A 415 -6.51 -16.11 -17.02
C TRP A 415 -6.48 -14.86 -17.90
N ILE A 416 -7.27 -14.84 -18.99
CA ILE A 416 -7.42 -13.69 -19.90
C ILE A 416 -8.17 -12.53 -19.22
N ALA A 417 -9.10 -12.81 -18.31
CA ALA A 417 -9.87 -11.78 -17.64
C ALA A 417 -9.00 -10.81 -16.83
N PHE A 418 -7.90 -11.28 -16.22
CA PHE A 418 -6.99 -10.44 -15.43
C PHE A 418 -6.25 -9.36 -16.26
N PRO A 419 -5.52 -9.69 -17.34
CA PRO A 419 -4.88 -8.69 -18.19
C PRO A 419 -5.90 -7.77 -18.86
N VAL A 420 -7.04 -8.30 -19.32
CA VAL A 420 -8.10 -7.47 -19.91
C VAL A 420 -8.68 -6.51 -18.88
N ASN A 421 -8.95 -6.96 -17.65
CA ASN A 421 -9.41 -6.11 -16.56
C ASN A 421 -8.43 -4.96 -16.29
N SER A 422 -7.13 -5.27 -16.14
CA SER A 422 -6.12 -4.24 -15.87
C SER A 422 -5.92 -3.28 -17.04
N LEU A 423 -5.99 -3.75 -18.28
CA LEU A 423 -5.94 -2.91 -19.48
C LEU A 423 -7.15 -1.98 -19.56
N VAL A 424 -8.36 -2.53 -19.46
CA VAL A 424 -9.62 -1.76 -19.52
C VAL A 424 -9.67 -0.73 -18.40
N LEU A 425 -9.26 -1.10 -17.19
CA LEU A 425 -9.18 -0.17 -16.07
C LEU A 425 -8.19 0.96 -16.33
N LEU A 426 -6.99 0.65 -16.85
CA LEU A 426 -6.00 1.68 -17.20
C LEU A 426 -6.54 2.65 -18.27
N CYS A 427 -7.13 2.12 -19.34
CA CYS A 427 -7.79 2.92 -20.37
C CYS A 427 -8.94 3.75 -19.78
N GLY A 428 -9.74 3.16 -18.89
CA GLY A 428 -10.84 3.80 -18.19
C GLY A 428 -10.38 4.97 -17.33
N ILE A 429 -9.31 4.80 -16.55
CA ILE A 429 -8.70 5.88 -15.76
C ILE A 429 -8.28 7.04 -16.67
N LEU A 430 -7.56 6.75 -17.76
CA LEU A 430 -7.10 7.78 -18.69
C LEU A 430 -8.27 8.51 -19.38
N LEU A 431 -9.31 7.78 -19.78
CA LEU A 431 -10.50 8.35 -20.41
C LEU A 431 -11.30 9.21 -19.43
N VAL A 432 -11.60 8.70 -18.24
CA VAL A 432 -12.33 9.43 -17.20
C VAL A 432 -11.55 10.68 -16.80
N ASN A 433 -10.23 10.62 -16.67
CA ASN A 433 -9.41 11.79 -16.37
C ASN A 433 -9.53 12.86 -17.48
N ARG A 434 -9.48 12.46 -18.75
CA ARG A 434 -9.69 13.38 -19.88
C ARG A 434 -11.10 13.98 -19.88
N MET A 435 -12.12 13.19 -19.56
CA MET A 435 -13.50 13.69 -19.46
C MET A 435 -13.66 14.69 -18.30
N ILE A 436 -13.06 14.43 -17.15
CA ILE A 436 -13.06 15.34 -16.01
C ILE A 436 -12.38 16.65 -16.41
N VAL A 437 -11.20 16.60 -17.03
CA VAL A 437 -10.49 17.78 -17.54
C VAL A 437 -11.36 18.57 -18.51
N ALA A 438 -11.95 17.91 -19.52
CA ALA A 438 -12.80 18.57 -20.52
C ALA A 438 -14.04 19.24 -19.90
N ARG A 439 -14.63 18.65 -18.86
CA ARG A 439 -15.80 19.21 -18.14
C ARG A 439 -15.44 20.23 -17.05
N SER A 440 -14.15 20.38 -16.73
CA SER A 440 -13.72 21.21 -15.60
C SER A 440 -13.61 22.70 -15.89
N ASN A 441 -13.89 23.14 -17.13
CA ASN A 441 -13.71 24.52 -17.58
C ASN A 441 -12.34 25.11 -17.20
N GLY A 442 -11.27 24.30 -17.37
CA GLY A 442 -9.90 24.71 -17.05
C GLY A 442 -9.46 24.47 -15.61
N ARG A 443 -10.35 24.06 -14.69
CA ARG A 443 -9.97 23.79 -13.28
C ARG A 443 -8.96 22.66 -13.12
N TYR A 444 -8.96 21.65 -13.99
CA TYR A 444 -8.02 20.53 -13.92
C TYR A 444 -7.23 20.37 -15.21
N THR A 445 -5.97 19.96 -15.10
CA THR A 445 -5.08 19.74 -16.26
C THR A 445 -4.48 18.33 -16.27
N GLY A 446 -4.34 17.79 -17.49
CA GLY A 446 -3.64 16.52 -17.76
C GLY A 446 -4.28 15.26 -17.17
N ASN A 447 -3.61 14.12 -17.37
CA ASN A 447 -4.08 12.82 -16.87
C ASN A 447 -3.91 12.65 -15.35
N LEU A 448 -3.31 13.61 -14.67
CA LEU A 448 -3.04 13.59 -13.23
C LEU A 448 -4.08 14.40 -12.42
N LEU A 449 -5.07 15.02 -13.08
CA LEU A 449 -6.13 15.81 -12.44
C LEU A 449 -5.61 16.86 -11.46
N ILE A 450 -4.50 17.51 -11.84
CA ILE A 450 -3.86 18.56 -11.06
C ILE A 450 -4.70 19.83 -11.18
N GLU A 451 -4.92 20.53 -10.07
CA GLU A 451 -5.67 21.79 -10.06
C GLU A 451 -4.90 22.87 -10.83
N ALA A 452 -5.59 23.59 -11.71
CA ALA A 452 -5.03 24.78 -12.31
C ALA A 452 -4.77 25.81 -11.23
N GLU A 453 -3.66 26.52 -11.38
CA GLU A 453 -3.33 27.64 -10.52
C GLU A 453 -4.28 28.81 -10.82
N PRO A 454 -4.72 29.56 -9.79
CA PRO A 454 -5.47 30.80 -9.99
C PRO A 454 -4.70 31.78 -10.88
N ASP A 455 -5.40 32.59 -11.68
CA ASP A 455 -4.79 33.55 -12.61
C ASP A 455 -3.96 34.65 -11.90
N ASP A 456 -4.19 34.87 -10.60
CA ASP A 456 -3.49 35.82 -9.75
C ASP A 456 -2.31 35.21 -8.98
N VAL A 457 -1.98 33.94 -9.24
CA VAL A 457 -0.81 33.25 -8.69
C VAL A 457 0.29 33.12 -9.74
N PHE A 458 1.40 33.81 -9.52
CA PHE A 458 2.57 33.75 -10.40
C PHE A 458 3.62 32.81 -9.83
N ILE A 459 4.12 31.90 -10.67
CA ILE A 459 5.05 30.85 -10.25
C ILE A 459 6.36 30.98 -11.00
N TYR A 460 7.45 31.00 -10.25
CA TYR A 460 8.81 30.89 -10.73
C TYR A 460 9.39 29.58 -10.22
N ASP A 461 9.71 28.64 -11.12
CA ASP A 461 10.12 27.27 -10.77
C ASP A 461 11.31 26.83 -11.60
N ILE A 462 12.50 26.88 -11.00
CA ILE A 462 13.78 26.67 -11.68
C ILE A 462 14.65 25.65 -10.94
N THR A 463 15.56 25.02 -11.67
CA THR A 463 16.70 24.30 -11.07
C THR A 463 17.98 25.05 -11.37
N ILE A 464 18.76 25.36 -10.34
CA ILE A 464 20.09 25.98 -10.46
C ILE A 464 21.18 24.97 -10.11
N ARG A 465 22.38 25.16 -10.68
CA ARG A 465 23.58 24.50 -10.16
C ARG A 465 24.05 25.25 -8.93
N MET A 466 24.54 24.53 -7.92
CA MET A 466 25.08 25.16 -6.72
C MET A 466 26.50 25.66 -6.96
N ASN A 467 26.61 26.81 -7.62
CA ASN A 467 27.85 27.55 -7.81
C ASN A 467 27.56 29.07 -7.80
N GLU A 468 28.57 29.87 -7.48
CA GLU A 468 28.42 31.33 -7.36
C GLU A 468 27.79 32.00 -8.60
N PRO A 469 28.19 31.68 -9.85
CA PRO A 469 27.59 32.33 -11.02
C PRO A 469 26.09 32.04 -11.16
N SER A 470 25.67 30.79 -10.99
CA SER A 470 24.24 30.43 -11.10
C SER A 470 23.42 30.97 -9.93
N ALA A 471 24.04 31.08 -8.75
CA ALA A 471 23.41 31.69 -7.59
C ALA A 471 23.09 33.18 -7.86
N PHE A 472 24.09 33.94 -8.31
CA PHE A 472 23.94 35.35 -8.65
C PHE A 472 22.85 35.59 -9.71
N ASP A 473 22.91 34.84 -10.83
CA ASP A 473 21.91 34.94 -11.90
C ASP A 473 20.50 34.67 -11.36
N SER A 474 20.33 33.66 -10.51
CA SER A 474 19.03 33.29 -9.96
C SER A 474 18.44 34.34 -9.01
N VAL A 475 19.27 35.03 -8.23
CA VAL A 475 18.86 36.11 -7.32
C VAL A 475 18.32 37.28 -8.14
N GLN A 476 19.02 37.65 -9.21
CA GLN A 476 18.59 38.72 -10.10
C GLN A 476 17.30 38.38 -10.85
N GLU A 477 17.17 37.14 -11.34
CA GLU A 477 15.95 36.66 -12.00
C GLU A 477 14.75 36.64 -11.03
N VAL A 478 14.93 36.20 -9.79
CA VAL A 478 13.87 36.21 -8.77
C VAL A 478 13.42 37.64 -8.46
N GLN A 479 14.35 38.58 -8.26
CA GLN A 479 13.99 39.96 -7.99
C GLN A 479 13.20 40.58 -9.15
N THR A 480 13.66 40.35 -10.38
CA THR A 480 12.99 40.81 -11.60
C THR A 480 11.58 40.22 -11.70
N PHE A 481 11.45 38.91 -11.48
CA PHE A 481 10.16 38.23 -11.50
C PHE A 481 9.19 38.79 -10.45
N CYS A 482 9.65 39.10 -9.24
CA CYS A 482 8.83 39.73 -8.20
C CYS A 482 8.31 41.11 -8.64
N GLN A 483 9.19 41.93 -9.21
CA GLN A 483 8.85 43.29 -9.64
C GLN A 483 7.86 43.28 -10.83
N GLU A 484 8.07 42.40 -11.81
CA GLU A 484 7.19 42.24 -12.97
C GLU A 484 5.75 41.86 -12.59
N HIS A 485 5.58 41.16 -11.47
CA HIS A 485 4.28 40.65 -11.00
C HIS A 485 3.69 41.50 -9.86
N GLY A 486 4.06 42.78 -9.78
CA GLY A 486 3.40 43.78 -8.94
C GLY A 486 3.83 43.79 -7.48
N MET A 487 4.90 43.08 -7.11
CA MET A 487 5.46 43.14 -5.77
C MET A 487 6.26 44.44 -5.57
N ASN A 488 6.15 45.04 -4.38
CA ASN A 488 6.89 46.27 -4.10
C ASN A 488 8.41 46.02 -4.05
N GLU A 489 9.18 47.05 -4.39
CA GLU A 489 10.64 46.95 -4.51
C GLU A 489 11.30 46.45 -3.22
N LYS A 490 10.86 46.96 -2.06
CA LYS A 490 11.39 46.54 -0.75
C LYS A 490 11.19 45.04 -0.49
N ARG A 491 10.03 44.46 -0.81
CA ARG A 491 9.78 43.02 -0.63
C ARG A 491 10.49 42.19 -1.69
N ALA A 492 10.54 42.66 -2.93
CA ALA A 492 11.28 41.98 -3.99
C ALA A 492 12.76 41.83 -3.63
N VAL A 493 13.38 42.90 -3.11
CA VAL A 493 14.76 42.86 -2.59
C VAL A 493 14.89 41.92 -1.39
N LEU A 494 13.95 41.96 -0.43
CA LEU A 494 14.01 41.06 0.72
C LEU A 494 13.92 39.59 0.32
N ILE A 495 13.08 39.26 -0.66
CA ILE A 495 12.91 37.91 -1.20
C ILE A 495 14.18 37.44 -1.91
N SER A 496 14.77 38.29 -2.76
CA SER A 496 16.01 37.94 -3.46
C SER A 496 17.18 37.78 -2.49
N LEU A 497 17.26 38.61 -1.44
CA LEU A 497 18.25 38.45 -0.38
C LEU A 497 18.05 37.14 0.40
N SER A 498 16.79 36.77 0.69
CA SER A 498 16.47 35.50 1.35
C SER A 498 16.87 34.29 0.49
N VAL A 499 16.70 34.39 -0.84
CA VAL A 499 17.16 33.40 -1.82
C VAL A 499 18.68 33.29 -1.79
N GLU A 500 19.37 34.43 -1.83
CA GLU A 500 20.84 34.51 -1.80
C GLU A 500 21.40 33.90 -0.50
N GLU A 501 20.90 34.33 0.65
CA GLU A 501 21.32 33.82 1.96
C GLU A 501 21.12 32.31 2.07
N MET A 502 19.98 31.78 1.59
CA MET A 502 19.76 30.33 1.62
C MET A 502 20.71 29.57 0.68
N ILE A 503 21.00 30.11 -0.51
CA ILE A 503 21.94 29.46 -1.44
C ILE A 503 23.34 29.45 -0.83
N SER A 504 23.83 30.61 -0.38
CA SER A 504 25.13 30.75 0.30
C SER A 504 25.22 29.83 1.51
N TYR A 505 24.19 29.81 2.35
CA TYR A 505 24.16 28.93 3.51
C TYR A 505 24.28 27.45 3.12
N ILE A 506 23.57 26.99 2.08
CA ILE A 506 23.67 25.60 1.60
C ILE A 506 25.07 25.33 1.05
N MET A 507 25.68 26.28 0.33
CA MET A 507 27.04 26.15 -0.19
C MET A 507 28.09 26.03 0.92
N ASP A 508 27.92 26.78 2.00
CA ASP A 508 28.87 26.81 3.11
C ASP A 508 28.71 25.62 4.06
N ASN A 509 27.47 25.14 4.27
CA ASN A 509 27.15 24.16 5.31
C ASN A 509 26.82 22.76 4.80
N SER A 510 26.76 22.52 3.49
CA SER A 510 26.64 21.18 2.92
C SER A 510 27.89 20.81 2.11
N PRO A 511 28.44 19.58 2.25
CA PRO A 511 29.51 19.10 1.39
C PRO A 511 28.95 18.86 -0.02
N LEU A 512 28.81 19.94 -0.80
CA LEU A 512 28.26 19.90 -2.14
C LEU A 512 29.29 19.32 -3.13
N ARG A 513 28.82 18.45 -4.01
CA ARG A 513 29.58 18.01 -5.18
C ARG A 513 29.48 19.07 -6.27
N LYS A 514 30.47 19.11 -7.16
CA LYS A 514 30.56 20.04 -8.31
C LYS A 514 29.31 20.05 -9.22
N ASP A 515 28.51 18.99 -9.19
CA ASP A 515 27.27 18.82 -9.97
C ASP A 515 25.99 18.81 -9.11
N ASP A 516 26.02 19.28 -7.86
CA ASP A 516 24.80 19.39 -7.06
C ASP A 516 23.94 20.57 -7.53
N HIS A 517 22.63 20.38 -7.45
CA HIS A 517 21.62 21.32 -7.94
C HIS A 517 20.65 21.68 -6.80
N ALA A 518 20.03 22.87 -6.89
CA ALA A 518 18.88 23.28 -6.08
C ALA A 518 17.66 23.51 -6.95
N ASP A 519 16.48 23.19 -6.41
CA ASP A 519 15.21 23.67 -6.96
C ASP A 519 14.75 24.88 -6.14
N ILE A 520 14.38 25.94 -6.83
CA ILE A 520 13.78 27.15 -6.27
C ILE A 520 12.37 27.27 -6.84
N LEU A 521 11.38 27.18 -5.96
CA LEU A 521 9.98 27.39 -6.31
C LEU A 521 9.47 28.62 -5.54
N LEU A 522 9.26 29.71 -6.24
CA LEU A 522 8.66 30.94 -5.73
C LEU A 522 7.24 31.06 -6.25
N ARG A 523 6.31 31.39 -5.35
CA ARG A 523 4.90 31.64 -5.65
C ARG A 523 4.52 33.00 -5.11
N ILE A 524 3.93 33.83 -5.96
CA ILE A 524 3.48 35.18 -5.63
C ILE A 524 1.97 35.21 -5.75
N HIS A 525 1.28 35.71 -4.72
CA HIS A 525 -0.15 35.94 -4.72
C HIS A 525 -0.43 37.30 -4.09
N GLY A 526 -0.78 38.29 -4.92
CA GLY A 526 -0.86 39.68 -4.51
C GLY A 526 0.48 40.17 -3.95
N ASN A 527 0.51 40.53 -2.66
CA ASN A 527 1.73 41.02 -2.01
C ASN A 527 2.43 39.94 -1.17
N GLU A 528 1.91 38.72 -1.12
CA GLU A 528 2.51 37.59 -0.39
C GLU A 528 3.38 36.74 -1.32
N ALA A 529 4.51 36.26 -0.79
CA ALA A 529 5.38 35.33 -1.49
C ALA A 529 5.66 34.11 -0.61
N LEU A 530 5.60 32.93 -1.22
CA LEU A 530 6.02 31.66 -0.63
C LEU A 530 7.20 31.13 -1.44
N ILE A 531 8.29 30.82 -0.76
CA ILE A 531 9.50 30.29 -1.39
C ILE A 531 9.80 28.91 -0.83
N TYR A 532 10.02 27.95 -1.72
CA TYR A 532 10.46 26.61 -1.39
C TYR A 532 11.84 26.39 -1.99
N PHE A 533 12.79 26.06 -1.12
CA PHE A 533 14.12 25.64 -1.52
C PHE A 533 14.29 24.14 -1.29
N ARG A 534 14.84 23.46 -2.29
CA ARG A 534 15.18 22.04 -2.17
C ARG A 534 16.61 21.83 -2.64
N SER A 535 17.42 21.19 -1.80
CA SER A 535 18.78 20.81 -2.14
C SER A 535 19.03 19.36 -1.74
N ILE A 536 20.15 18.82 -2.21
CA ILE A 536 20.59 17.45 -1.91
C ILE A 536 21.55 17.40 -0.70
N GLY A 537 21.69 18.54 0.01
CA GLY A 537 22.52 18.68 1.20
C GLY A 537 21.98 17.92 2.43
N GLN A 538 22.72 17.99 3.54
CA GLN A 538 22.21 17.45 4.80
C GLN A 538 21.03 18.30 5.30
N PRO A 539 20.00 17.70 5.93
CA PRO A 539 18.97 18.48 6.59
C PRO A 539 19.60 19.35 7.67
N PHE A 540 19.27 20.64 7.67
CA PHE A 540 19.67 21.58 8.70
C PHE A 540 18.48 22.49 9.03
N GLU A 541 18.52 23.11 10.20
CA GLU A 541 17.52 24.07 10.64
C GLU A 541 18.12 25.48 10.51
N PRO A 542 17.67 26.30 9.53
CA PRO A 542 18.28 27.62 9.28
C PRO A 542 18.19 28.54 10.49
N THR A 543 17.17 28.33 11.34
CA THR A 543 16.85 29.14 12.52
C THR A 543 17.55 28.68 13.80
N SER A 544 18.27 27.56 13.79
CA SER A 544 18.98 27.05 14.97
C SER A 544 20.42 27.55 15.07
N VAL A 545 20.87 28.36 14.11
CA VAL A 545 22.23 28.91 14.09
C VAL A 545 22.25 30.17 14.97
N PRO A 546 23.11 30.26 16.00
CA PRO A 546 23.17 31.44 16.85
C PRO A 546 23.53 32.68 16.02
N GLU A 547 22.74 33.76 16.20
CA GLU A 547 23.00 35.08 15.62
C GLU A 547 24.47 35.49 15.87
N GLY A 548 25.25 35.64 14.80
CA GLY A 548 26.66 36.07 14.88
C GLY A 548 27.70 35.17 14.19
N THR A 549 27.30 34.17 13.40
CA THR A 549 28.23 33.36 12.58
C THR A 549 28.42 33.84 11.14
N PHE A 550 27.71 34.90 10.73
CA PHE A 550 27.97 35.58 9.46
C PHE A 550 29.03 36.66 9.70
N SER A 551 30.29 36.32 9.40
CA SER A 551 31.44 37.25 9.36
C SER A 551 31.96 37.37 7.95
#